data_AF-A0A660SLP5-F1
#
_entry.id   AF-A0A660SLP5-F1
#
_cell.length_a   1.000
_cell.length_b   1.000
_cell.length_c   1.000
_cell.angle_alpha   90.00
_cell.angle_beta   90.00
_cell.angle_gamma   90.00
#
_symmetry.space_group_name_H-M   'P 1'
#
loop_
_entity.id
_entity.type
_entity.pdbx_description
1 polymer ?
#
loop_
_entity_poly.entity_id
_entity_poly.type
_entity_poly.pdbx_seq_one_letter_code
_entity_poly.pdbx_strand_id
1 'polypeptide(L)'
;MEYEVLVRVWEKRVAEMYYDVARVYDSERRFPPPVWEDEERVEMQKMEVEDRNTVIAHYRDIVLDPEGKKWIIEWEPDRGIPILLSLEGEIKEFPDEIEFRGYEVIGNIYEDPQLLT
;
A
#
# COMPACT_ATOMS: atom_id res chain seq x y z
N MET A 1 25.02 -3.41 6.53
CA MET A 1 24.52 -2.03 6.44
C MET A 1 23.05 -2.09 6.80
N GLU A 2 22.51 -1.18 7.59
CA GLU A 2 21.09 -1.24 7.93
C GLU A 2 20.34 -0.25 7.05
N TYR A 3 19.15 -0.60 6.59
CA TYR A 3 18.23 0.35 5.96
C TYR A 3 16.92 0.39 6.72
N GLU A 4 16.39 1.59 6.85
CA GLU A 4 15.13 1.87 7.52
C GLU A 4 14.03 2.03 6.47
N VAL A 5 12.90 1.37 6.71
CA VAL A 5 11.69 1.48 5.90
C VAL A 5 10.57 1.97 6.81
N LEU A 6 9.83 2.99 6.38
CA LEU A 6 8.62 3.42 7.05
C LEU A 6 7.45 2.55 6.59
N VAL A 7 6.75 1.97 7.56
CA VAL A 7 5.55 1.18 7.35
C VAL A 7 4.42 1.69 8.22
N ARG A 8 3.18 1.42 7.81
CA ARG A 8 2.04 1.38 8.72
C ARG A 8 1.71 -0.06 9.08
N VAL A 9 1.19 -0.28 10.28
CA VAL A 9 0.92 -1.61 10.84
C VAL A 9 -0.53 -1.73 11.24
N TRP A 10 -1.24 -2.68 10.65
CA TRP A 10 -2.56 -3.09 11.10
C TRP A 10 -2.44 -4.21 12.14
N GLU A 11 -2.83 -3.96 13.38
CA GLU A 11 -2.84 -4.96 14.45
C GLU A 11 -4.20 -5.68 14.51
N LYS A 12 -4.22 -6.96 14.13
CA LYS A 12 -5.46 -7.73 13.89
C LYS A 12 -6.28 -7.95 15.17
N ARG A 13 -5.62 -8.07 16.33
CA ARG A 13 -6.29 -8.36 17.60
C ARG A 13 -7.11 -7.18 18.12
N VAL A 14 -6.64 -5.96 17.88
CA VAL A 14 -7.26 -4.72 18.37
C VAL A 14 -7.96 -3.95 17.26
N ALA A 15 -7.78 -4.35 15.99
CA ALA A 15 -8.31 -3.68 14.81
C ALA A 15 -7.93 -2.19 14.77
N GLU A 16 -6.64 -1.91 14.93
CA GLU A 16 -6.08 -0.55 14.98
C GLU A 16 -4.89 -0.41 14.04
N MET A 17 -4.79 0.76 13.41
CA MET A 17 -3.67 1.14 12.54
C MET A 17 -2.64 1.97 13.31
N TYR A 18 -1.37 1.58 13.21
CA TYR A 18 -0.23 2.31 13.73
C TYR A 18 0.58 2.87 12.56
N TYR A 19 0.71 4.19 12.50
CA TYR A 19 1.39 4.90 11.41
C TYR A 19 2.86 5.20 11.74
N ASP A 20 3.66 5.51 10.72
CA ASP A 20 5.06 5.94 10.83
C ASP A 20 5.97 5.01 11.66
N VAL A 21 5.74 3.70 11.56
CA VAL A 21 6.55 2.69 12.24
C VAL A 21 7.84 2.46 11.45
N ALA A 22 8.97 2.85 12.03
CA ALA A 22 10.27 2.54 11.47
C ALA A 22 10.61 1.05 11.62
N ARG A 23 10.93 0.40 10.50
CA ARG A 23 11.45 -0.97 10.45
C ARG A 23 12.87 -0.98 9.94
N VAL A 24 13.79 -1.47 10.78
CA VAL A 24 15.20 -1.58 10.45
C VAL A 24 15.47 -2.99 9.95
N TYR A 25 15.97 -3.09 8.72
CA TYR A 25 16.34 -4.36 8.11
C TYR A 25 17.86 -4.42 7.92
N ASP A 26 18.40 -5.60 8.18
CA ASP A 26 19.79 -5.91 7.89
C ASP A 26 19.96 -6.12 6.38
N SER A 27 20.84 -5.33 5.73
CA SER A 27 21.14 -5.43 4.30
C SER A 27 21.67 -6.79 3.86
N GLU A 28 22.20 -7.59 4.79
CA GLU A 28 22.65 -8.96 4.48
C GLU A 28 21.46 -9.92 4.27
N ARG A 29 20.25 -9.51 4.64
CA ARG A 29 19.00 -10.23 4.43
C ARG A 29 18.25 -9.67 3.22
N ARG A 30 17.50 -10.55 2.55
CA ARG A 30 16.61 -10.22 1.43
C ARG A 30 15.74 -9.01 1.79
N PHE A 31 15.58 -8.07 0.85
CA PHE A 31 14.63 -6.97 1.01
C PHE A 31 13.26 -7.54 1.43
N PRO A 32 12.65 -7.05 2.52
CA PRO A 32 11.34 -7.50 2.94
C PRO A 32 10.36 -7.21 1.81
N PRO A 33 9.34 -8.06 1.64
CA PRO A 33 8.26 -7.72 0.73
C PRO A 33 7.61 -6.40 1.19
N PRO A 34 7.16 -5.53 0.25
CA PRO A 34 6.54 -4.26 0.62
C PRO A 34 5.24 -4.40 1.44
N VAL A 35 4.66 -5.60 1.42
CA VAL A 35 3.62 -6.03 2.35
C VAL A 35 4.10 -7.29 3.06
N TRP A 36 4.06 -7.27 4.39
CA TRP A 36 4.33 -8.44 5.22
C TRP A 36 3.14 -8.73 6.13
N GLU A 37 2.76 -9.99 6.27
CA GLU A 37 1.58 -10.39 7.03
C GLU A 37 1.87 -11.66 7.82
N ASP A 38 1.46 -11.69 9.09
CA ASP A 38 1.47 -12.86 9.95
C ASP A 38 0.12 -13.03 10.68
N GLU A 39 0.06 -13.88 11.71
CA GLU A 39 -1.17 -14.12 12.48
C GLU A 39 -1.62 -12.92 13.33
N GLU A 40 -0.70 -12.00 13.67
CA GLU A 40 -0.96 -10.90 14.60
C GLU A 40 -1.18 -9.58 13.88
N ARG A 41 -0.49 -9.33 12.76
CA ARG A 41 -0.46 -8.01 12.11
C ARG A 41 -0.19 -8.05 10.61
N VAL A 42 -0.38 -6.90 9.98
CA VAL A 42 0.00 -6.62 8.59
C VAL A 42 0.83 -5.34 8.55
N GLU A 43 2.01 -5.40 7.94
CA GLU A 43 2.89 -4.26 7.70
C GLU A 43 2.80 -3.85 6.22
N MET A 44 2.60 -2.55 5.97
CA MET A 44 2.43 -1.97 4.63
C MET A 44 3.42 -0.82 4.45
N GLN A 45 4.30 -0.95 3.45
CA GLN A 45 5.33 0.04 3.16
C GLN A 45 4.75 1.31 2.52
N LYS A 46 5.36 2.46 2.85
CA LYS A 46 5.14 3.76 2.22
C LYS A 46 5.78 3.82 0.82
N MET A 47 5.08 4.36 -0.18
CA MET A 47 5.52 4.37 -1.59
C MET A 47 6.23 5.66 -2.04
N GLU A 48 6.32 6.69 -1.18
CA GLU A 48 6.90 8.01 -1.53
C GLU A 48 6.26 8.68 -2.77
N VAL A 49 4.99 8.34 -3.06
CA VAL A 49 4.18 8.95 -4.13
C VAL A 49 2.94 9.57 -3.51
N GLU A 50 2.58 10.78 -3.94
CA GLU A 50 1.43 11.54 -3.42
C GLU A 50 0.27 11.59 -4.42
N ASP A 51 -0.95 11.46 -3.90
CA ASP A 51 -2.19 11.61 -4.67
C ASP A 51 -2.54 13.08 -4.95
N ARG A 52 -3.72 13.33 -5.56
CA ARG A 52 -4.20 14.69 -5.87
C ARG A 52 -4.42 15.60 -4.65
N ASN A 53 -4.56 15.01 -3.47
CA ASN A 53 -4.80 15.67 -2.20
C ASN A 53 -3.55 15.69 -1.30
N THR A 54 -2.36 15.41 -1.86
CA THR A 54 -1.07 15.34 -1.14
C THR A 54 -1.00 14.25 -0.07
N VAL A 55 -1.84 13.21 -0.20
CA VAL A 55 -1.80 12.02 0.66
C VAL A 55 -0.77 11.06 0.09
N ILE A 56 0.17 10.63 0.94
CA ILE A 56 1.19 9.66 0.53
C ILE A 56 0.60 8.26 0.48
N ALA A 57 0.76 7.60 -0.66
CA ALA A 57 0.31 6.24 -0.90
C ALA A 57 1.11 5.20 -0.11
N HIS A 58 0.40 4.19 0.34
CA HIS A 58 0.92 2.98 0.95
C HIS A 58 0.33 1.77 0.23
N TYR A 59 1.03 0.63 0.32
CA TYR A 59 0.41 -0.62 -0.12
C TYR A 59 -0.89 -0.89 0.64
N ARG A 60 -1.85 -1.55 -0.05
CA ARG A 60 -3.21 -1.83 0.41
C ARG A 60 -4.11 -0.60 0.58
N ASP A 61 -3.68 0.58 0.12
CA ASP A 61 -4.59 1.70 -0.06
C ASP A 61 -5.61 1.41 -1.16
N ILE A 62 -6.81 1.96 -0.95
CA ILE A 62 -7.87 2.03 -1.93
C ILE A 62 -7.79 3.43 -2.56
N VAL A 63 -7.66 3.47 -3.88
CA VAL A 63 -7.56 4.70 -4.65
C VAL A 63 -8.69 4.82 -5.67
N LEU A 64 -9.15 6.04 -5.91
CA LEU A 64 -9.96 6.39 -7.07
C LEU A 64 -9.04 6.90 -8.18
N ASP A 65 -9.22 6.37 -9.38
CA ASP A 65 -8.58 6.93 -10.57
C ASP A 65 -9.32 8.20 -11.07
N PRO A 66 -8.80 8.91 -12.08
CA PRO A 66 -9.46 10.10 -12.63
C PRO A 66 -10.87 9.87 -13.18
N GLU A 67 -11.22 8.61 -13.51
CA GLU A 67 -12.55 8.23 -14.01
C GLU A 67 -13.51 7.84 -12.86
N GLY A 68 -13.03 7.85 -11.62
CA GLY A 68 -13.79 7.50 -10.42
C GLY A 68 -13.89 5.99 -10.17
N LYS A 69 -13.06 5.18 -10.84
CA LYS A 69 -13.00 3.73 -10.59
C LYS A 69 -12.08 3.44 -9.41
N LYS A 70 -12.51 2.51 -8.55
CA LYS A 70 -11.74 2.05 -7.37
C LYS A 70 -10.67 1.04 -7.76
N TRP A 71 -9.49 1.19 -7.16
CA TRP A 71 -8.36 0.29 -7.30
C TRP A 71 -7.71 0.05 -5.93
N ILE A 72 -7.06 -1.09 -5.76
CA ILE A 72 -6.26 -1.41 -4.58
C ILE A 72 -4.79 -1.44 -5.00
N ILE A 73 -3.94 -0.76 -4.24
CA ILE A 73 -2.49 -0.78 -4.44
C ILE A 73 -1.94 -2.11 -3.92
N GLU A 74 -1.34 -2.90 -4.81
CA GLU A 74 -0.83 -4.24 -4.52
C GLU A 74 0.62 -4.40 -4.98
N TRP A 75 1.30 -5.44 -4.49
CA TRP A 75 2.62 -5.85 -4.97
C TRP A 75 2.51 -7.15 -5.74
N GLU A 76 3.07 -7.20 -6.96
CA GLU A 76 3.12 -8.39 -7.79
C GLU A 76 4.49 -9.08 -7.63
N PRO A 77 4.61 -10.19 -6.84
CA PRO A 77 5.91 -10.74 -6.47
C PRO A 77 6.72 -11.30 -7.63
N ASP A 78 6.04 -11.84 -8.65
CA ASP A 78 6.67 -12.45 -9.82
C ASP A 78 7.36 -11.41 -10.70
N ARG A 79 6.80 -10.21 -10.76
CA ARG A 79 7.33 -9.08 -11.55
C ARG A 79 8.17 -8.13 -10.71
N GLY A 80 8.01 -8.16 -9.38
CA GLY A 80 8.70 -7.29 -8.46
C GLY A 80 8.35 -5.81 -8.67
N ILE A 81 7.07 -5.54 -8.94
CA ILE A 81 6.55 -4.18 -9.19
C ILE A 81 5.24 -3.94 -8.44
N PRO A 82 4.90 -2.68 -8.12
CA PRO A 82 3.56 -2.32 -7.68
C PRO A 82 2.55 -2.41 -8.83
N ILE A 83 1.31 -2.78 -8.50
CA ILE A 83 0.18 -2.88 -9.43
C ILE A 83 -1.08 -2.24 -8.80
N LEU A 84 -2.08 -1.99 -9.64
CA LEU A 84 -3.43 -1.63 -9.24
C LEU A 84 -4.38 -2.79 -9.56
N LEU A 85 -5.09 -3.29 -8.55
CA LEU A 85 -6.07 -4.37 -8.65
C LEU A 85 -7.50 -3.81 -8.49
N SER A 86 -8.38 -4.05 -9.45
CA SER A 86 -9.80 -3.69 -9.34
C SER A 86 -10.60 -4.75 -8.57
N LEU A 87 -11.79 -4.39 -8.10
CA LEU A 87 -12.69 -5.32 -7.40
C LEU A 87 -13.21 -6.44 -8.33
N GLU A 88 -13.25 -6.20 -9.63
CA GLU A 88 -13.61 -7.17 -10.67
C GLU A 88 -12.44 -8.07 -11.11
N GLY A 89 -11.25 -7.87 -10.53
CA GLY A 89 -10.05 -8.64 -10.84
C GLY A 89 -9.23 -8.12 -12.02
N GLU A 90 -9.49 -6.88 -12.48
CA GLU A 90 -8.63 -6.24 -13.48
C GLU A 90 -7.30 -5.83 -12.83
N ILE A 91 -6.19 -6.05 -13.53
CA ILE A 91 -4.85 -5.68 -13.08
C ILE A 91 -4.23 -4.73 -14.09
N LYS A 92 -3.66 -3.63 -13.61
CA LYS A 92 -2.78 -2.76 -14.39
C LYS A 92 -1.53 -2.39 -13.59
N GLU A 93 -0.47 -2.00 -14.29
CA GLU A 93 0.74 -1.50 -13.63
C GLU A 93 0.42 -0.24 -12.83
N PHE A 94 1.14 -0.05 -11.73
CA PHE A 94 1.05 1.18 -10.97
C PHE A 94 1.57 2.36 -11.83
N PRO A 95 0.83 3.48 -11.90
CA PRO A 95 1.22 4.64 -12.69
C PRO A 95 2.52 5.29 -12.17
N ASP A 96 3.18 6.09 -13.00
CA ASP A 96 4.30 6.90 -12.52
C ASP A 96 3.85 8.01 -11.55
N GLU A 97 4.80 8.71 -10.91
CA GLU A 97 4.51 9.76 -9.92
C GLU A 97 3.64 10.90 -10.49
N ILE A 98 3.82 11.25 -11.77
CA ILE A 98 3.08 12.35 -12.40
C ILE A 98 1.65 11.93 -12.66
N GLU A 99 1.46 10.71 -13.17
CA GLU A 99 0.15 10.13 -13.43
C GLU A 99 -0.63 9.86 -12.12
N PHE A 100 0.06 9.41 -11.06
CA PHE A 100 -0.58 9.11 -9.78
C PHE A 100 -1.19 10.35 -9.10
N ARG A 101 -0.70 11.57 -9.40
CA ARG A 101 -1.32 12.83 -8.93
C ARG A 101 -2.74 13.06 -9.45
N GLY A 102 -3.20 12.27 -10.43
CA GLY A 102 -4.60 12.25 -10.86
C GLY A 102 -5.51 11.40 -9.96
N TYR A 103 -4.94 10.54 -9.12
CA TYR A 103 -5.66 9.61 -8.24
C TYR A 103 -6.00 10.25 -6.90
N GLU A 104 -6.88 9.61 -6.15
CA GLU A 104 -7.25 9.97 -4.77
C GLU A 104 -7.19 8.74 -3.87
N VAL A 105 -6.43 8.79 -2.79
CA VAL A 105 -6.47 7.81 -1.72
C VAL A 105 -7.73 8.06 -0.90
N ILE A 106 -8.62 7.06 -0.84
CA ILE A 106 -9.92 7.16 -0.16
C ILE A 106 -10.03 6.31 1.10
N GLY A 107 -9.02 5.50 1.39
CA GLY A 107 -8.98 4.62 2.56
C GLY A 107 -8.02 3.45 2.33
N ASN A 108 -8.08 2.43 3.18
CA ASN A 108 -7.34 1.19 2.98
C ASN A 108 -8.21 -0.04 3.29
N ILE A 109 -7.83 -1.20 2.79
CA ILE A 109 -8.66 -2.41 2.88
C ILE A 109 -8.92 -2.90 4.32
N TYR A 110 -8.11 -2.46 5.30
CA TYR A 110 -8.22 -2.90 6.69
C TYR A 110 -9.06 -1.95 7.54
N GLU A 111 -8.82 -0.64 7.45
CA GLU A 111 -9.61 0.37 8.17
C GLU A 111 -10.98 0.62 7.50
N ASP A 112 -11.05 0.47 6.18
CA ASP A 112 -12.22 0.84 5.37
C ASP A 112 -12.77 -0.31 4.50
N PRO A 113 -13.04 -1.51 5.06
CA PRO A 113 -13.53 -2.64 4.27
C PRO A 113 -14.88 -2.36 3.58
N GLN A 114 -15.68 -1.41 4.06
CA GLN A 114 -16.91 -0.95 3.43
C GLN A 114 -16.70 -0.36 2.03
N LEU A 115 -15.49 0.16 1.74
CA LEU A 115 -15.16 0.72 0.42
C LEU A 115 -14.97 -0.36 -0.66
N LEU A 116 -14.91 -1.64 -0.28
CA LEU A 116 -14.80 -2.77 -1.20
C LEU A 116 -16.16 -3.23 -1.78
N THR A 117 -17.23 -2.49 -1.49
CA THR A 117 -18.60 -2.74 -1.99
C THR A 117 -19.08 -1.69 -2.97
#